data_AF-A0A2M9M6Y6-F1
#
_entry.id   AF-A0A2M9M6Y6-F1
#
_cell.length_a   1.000
_cell.length_b   1.000
_cell.length_c   1.000
_cell.angle_alpha   90.00
_cell.angle_beta   90.00
_cell.angle_gamma   90.00
#
_symmetry.space_group_name_H-M   'P 1'
#
loop_
_entity.id
_entity.type
_entity.pdbx_description
1 polymer ?
#
loop_
_entity_poly.entity_id
_entity_poly.type
_entity_poly.pdbx_seq_one_letter_code
_entity_poly.pdbx_strand_id
1 'polypeptide(L)'
;MNSAEQASHAEHVSADVVVEVQGCKAADAHAIFRVLHTAFRSDRAADDVPQETAGPGATVWTSTVDVSERGTTPEPRRLTAPVTVTLQGGYWAVDQLCAGLKAAFVVHILGTAAGDQEKEVELRLETLRQPVTKGAP
;
A
#
# COMPACT_ATOMS: atom_id res chain seq x y z
N MET A 1 -14.86 7.59 -41.02
CA MET A 1 -13.66 7.59 -40.15
C MET A 1 -14.06 8.18 -38.81
N ASN A 2 -14.36 7.35 -37.79
CA ASN A 2 -14.09 7.58 -36.35
C ASN A 2 -14.86 6.53 -35.49
N SER A 3 -14.46 5.25 -35.50
CA SER A 3 -15.14 4.22 -34.67
C SER A 3 -14.24 3.05 -34.25
N ALA A 4 -12.92 3.24 -34.16
CA ALA A 4 -11.98 2.16 -33.84
C ALA A 4 -11.00 2.48 -32.71
N GLU A 5 -11.31 3.45 -31.84
CA GLU A 5 -10.43 3.86 -30.73
C GLU A 5 -11.07 3.64 -29.35
N GLN A 6 -12.19 2.92 -29.31
CA GLN A 6 -12.98 2.66 -28.10
C GLN A 6 -13.25 1.15 -27.97
N ALA A 7 -12.21 0.33 -28.00
CA ALA A 7 -12.33 -1.13 -27.78
C ALA A 7 -11.05 -1.80 -27.25
N SER A 8 -10.17 -1.07 -26.57
CA SER A 8 -8.97 -1.63 -25.91
C SER A 8 -8.87 -1.23 -24.44
N HIS A 9 -10.01 -0.88 -23.81
CA HIS A 9 -10.15 -0.67 -22.38
C HIS A 9 -11.17 -1.65 -21.80
N ALA A 10 -11.25 -2.85 -22.36
CA ALA A 10 -11.96 -3.97 -21.76
C ALA A 10 -10.91 -4.88 -21.14
N GLU A 11 -10.98 -5.04 -19.82
CA GLU A 11 -10.30 -6.09 -19.06
C GLU A 11 -8.77 -5.99 -18.95
N HIS A 12 -8.21 -4.81 -18.66
CA HIS A 12 -7.06 -4.87 -17.76
C HIS A 12 -7.62 -5.22 -16.39
N VAL A 13 -7.31 -6.43 -15.91
CA VAL A 13 -7.26 -6.67 -14.47
C VAL A 13 -6.28 -5.62 -13.95
N SER A 14 -6.79 -4.46 -13.53
CA SER A 14 -5.97 -3.33 -13.16
C SER A 14 -5.10 -3.79 -12.00
N ALA A 15 -3.80 -3.88 -12.24
CA ALA A 15 -2.82 -4.20 -11.23
C ALA A 15 -2.56 -3.00 -10.30
N ASP A 16 -3.17 -1.87 -10.62
CA ASP A 16 -3.22 -0.69 -9.79
C ASP A 16 -4.05 -0.95 -8.54
N VAL A 17 -3.42 -0.73 -7.38
CA VAL A 17 -4.07 -0.69 -6.08
C VAL A 17 -3.89 0.70 -5.51
N VAL A 18 -4.99 1.35 -5.19
CA VAL A 18 -5.01 2.59 -4.44
C VAL A 18 -4.80 2.26 -2.97
N VAL A 19 -3.82 2.92 -2.36
CA VAL A 19 -3.44 2.77 -0.97
C VAL A 19 -3.70 4.08 -0.25
N GLU A 20 -4.54 4.03 0.77
CA GLU A 20 -4.86 5.18 1.61
C GLU A 20 -4.37 4.92 3.03
N VAL A 21 -3.47 5.78 3.51
CA VAL A 21 -2.91 5.71 4.85
C VAL A 21 -3.55 6.83 5.68
N GLN A 22 -4.04 6.49 6.86
CA GLN A 22 -4.80 7.42 7.71
C GLN A 22 -4.40 7.30 9.18
N GLY A 23 -4.58 8.38 9.94
CA GLY A 23 -4.45 8.35 11.40
C GLY A 23 -3.02 8.18 11.92
N CYS A 24 -2.01 8.50 11.12
CA CYS A 24 -0.59 8.45 11.52
C CYS A 24 0.11 9.80 11.34
N LYS A 25 1.43 9.84 11.52
CA LYS A 25 2.27 11.01 11.19
C LYS A 25 2.83 10.85 9.77
N ALA A 26 3.27 11.95 9.13
CA ALA A 26 3.91 11.86 7.81
C ALA A 26 5.10 10.87 7.78
N ALA A 27 5.88 10.79 8.88
CA ALA A 27 7.01 9.87 8.97
C ALA A 27 6.58 8.38 8.86
N ASP A 28 5.47 8.01 9.48
CA ASP A 28 4.94 6.65 9.42
C ASP A 28 4.34 6.35 8.04
N ALA A 29 3.59 7.31 7.47
CA ALA A 29 3.09 7.20 6.10
C ALA A 29 4.22 7.02 5.10
N HIS A 30 5.29 7.81 5.22
CA HIS A 30 6.48 7.70 4.38
C HIS A 30 7.17 6.34 4.51
N ALA A 31 7.25 5.79 5.71
CA ALA A 31 7.83 4.46 5.93
C ALA A 31 7.02 3.37 5.20
N ILE A 32 5.69 3.46 5.22
CA ILE A 32 4.79 2.53 4.51
C ILE A 32 4.98 2.66 3.00
N PHE A 33 4.94 3.88 2.45
CA PHE A 33 5.13 4.08 1.01
C PHE A 33 6.51 3.65 0.52
N ARG A 34 7.57 3.84 1.32
CA ARG A 34 8.92 3.35 0.98
C ARG A 34 8.99 1.82 0.89
N VAL A 35 8.30 1.13 1.80
CA VAL A 35 8.18 -0.34 1.76
C VAL A 35 7.44 -0.76 0.50
N LEU A 36 6.32 -0.12 0.18
CA LEU A 36 5.53 -0.41 -1.01
C LEU A 36 6.34 -0.18 -2.30
N HIS A 37 7.06 0.93 -2.40
CA HIS A 37 7.95 1.23 -3.53
C HIS A 37 9.13 0.25 -3.65
N THR A 38 9.56 -0.39 -2.55
CA THR A 38 10.61 -1.42 -2.61
C THR A 38 10.04 -2.74 -3.13
N ALA A 39 8.82 -3.07 -2.69
CA ALA A 39 8.13 -4.31 -3.01
C ALA A 39 7.45 -4.31 -4.40
N PHE A 40 7.08 -3.15 -4.91
CA PHE A 40 6.27 -2.96 -6.12
C PHE A 40 6.61 -1.64 -6.79
N ARG A 41 6.18 -1.48 -8.04
CA ARG A 41 6.29 -0.20 -8.73
C ARG A 41 5.20 0.74 -8.20
N SER A 42 5.59 1.89 -7.69
CA SER A 42 4.64 2.95 -7.28
C SER A 42 4.81 4.15 -8.18
N ASP A 43 3.71 4.84 -8.52
CA ASP A 43 3.75 6.08 -9.31
C ASP A 43 4.43 7.22 -8.51
N ARG A 44 4.38 7.13 -7.18
CA ARG A 44 5.06 8.04 -6.26
C ARG A 44 6.55 7.71 -6.16
N ALA A 45 7.43 8.69 -6.41
CA ALA A 45 8.86 8.53 -6.20
C ALA A 45 9.20 8.24 -4.72
N ALA A 46 10.17 7.38 -4.46
CA ALA A 46 10.58 6.99 -3.08
C ALA A 46 11.02 8.17 -2.18
N ASP A 47 11.36 9.31 -2.77
CA ASP A 47 11.76 10.54 -2.07
C ASP A 47 10.62 11.55 -1.93
N ASP A 48 9.45 11.27 -2.51
CA ASP A 48 8.29 12.15 -2.38
C ASP A 48 7.73 12.04 -0.96
N VAL A 49 8.21 12.95 -0.10
CA VAL A 49 7.74 13.06 1.27
C VAL A 49 6.32 13.63 1.24
N PRO A 50 5.32 12.91 1.78
CA PRO A 50 3.98 13.44 1.83
C PRO A 50 3.92 14.72 2.69
N GLN A 51 3.51 15.82 2.08
CA GLN A 51 3.35 17.09 2.80
C GLN A 51 2.09 17.04 3.67
N GLU A 52 2.24 17.25 4.98
CA GLU A 52 1.10 17.45 5.88
C GLU A 52 0.44 18.80 5.57
N THR A 53 -0.74 18.77 4.96
CA THR A 53 -1.59 19.95 4.88
C THR A 53 -2.26 20.14 6.23
N ALA A 54 -1.83 21.15 6.99
CA ALA A 54 -2.45 21.54 8.25
C ALA A 54 -3.89 22.01 8.01
N GLY A 55 -4.85 21.10 8.17
CA GLY A 55 -6.28 21.38 8.14
C GLY A 55 -6.98 20.60 9.25
N PRO A 56 -8.22 20.95 9.63
CA PRO A 56 -8.96 20.33 10.73
C PRO A 56 -9.41 18.88 10.46
N GLY A 57 -8.92 18.23 9.41
CA GLY A 57 -9.23 16.85 9.05
C GLY A 57 -8.09 15.89 9.40
N ALA A 58 -8.43 14.62 9.61
CA ALA A 58 -7.42 13.55 9.64
C ALA A 58 -6.63 13.58 8.33
N THR A 59 -5.30 13.65 8.40
CA THR A 59 -4.47 13.60 7.20
C THR A 59 -4.60 12.21 6.57
N VAL A 60 -5.05 12.19 5.32
CA VAL A 60 -5.14 11.00 4.48
C VAL A 60 -4.05 11.11 3.44
N TRP A 61 -3.20 10.10 3.36
CA TRP A 61 -2.17 10.00 2.33
C TRP A 61 -2.54 8.91 1.35
N THR A 62 -2.70 9.27 0.08
CA THR A 62 -3.10 8.34 -0.98
C THR A 62 -1.95 8.11 -1.95
N SER A 63 -1.76 6.88 -2.41
CA SER A 63 -0.81 6.53 -3.47
C SER A 63 -1.29 5.33 -4.27
N THR A 64 -1.06 5.34 -5.58
CA THR A 64 -1.35 4.20 -6.47
C THR A 64 -0.11 3.34 -6.64
N VAL A 65 -0.27 2.03 -6.45
CA VAL A 65 0.79 1.04 -6.57
C VAL A 65 0.42 0.03 -7.65
N ASP A 66 1.28 -0.14 -8.64
CA ASP A 66 1.17 -1.20 -9.63
C ASP A 66 1.81 -2.48 -9.07
N VAL A 67 1.01 -3.54 -8.97
CA VAL A 67 1.46 -4.85 -8.49
C VAL A 67 1.69 -5.86 -9.62
N SER A 68 1.74 -5.39 -10.88
CA SER A 68 2.03 -6.23 -12.05
C SER A 68 3.38 -6.91 -11.92
N GLU A 69 4.36 -6.19 -11.37
CA GLU A 69 5.72 -6.66 -11.14
C GLU A 69 6.08 -6.57 -9.65
N ARG A 70 6.58 -7.68 -9.10
CA ARG A 70 7.16 -7.69 -7.75
C ARG A 70 8.60 -7.23 -7.81
N GLY A 71 8.91 -6.21 -7.01
CA GLY A 71 10.26 -5.73 -6.74
C GLY A 71 11.00 -6.61 -5.73
N THR A 72 11.84 -5.97 -4.91
CA THR A 72 12.66 -6.66 -3.90
C THR A 72 11.86 -6.85 -2.61
N THR A 73 12.20 -7.87 -1.82
CA THR A 73 11.59 -8.04 -0.49
C THR A 73 11.94 -6.83 0.40
N PRO A 74 10.94 -6.04 0.85
CA PRO A 74 11.20 -4.87 1.66
C PRO A 74 11.69 -5.26 3.05
N GLU A 75 12.59 -4.47 3.62
CA GLU A 75 13.01 -4.65 5.00
C GLU A 75 11.91 -4.21 5.98
N PRO A 76 11.72 -4.93 7.10
CA PRO A 76 10.80 -4.52 8.16
C PRO A 76 11.07 -3.11 8.66
N ARG A 77 10.03 -2.28 8.71
CA ARG A 77 10.12 -0.90 9.21
C ARG A 77 9.37 -0.75 10.52
N ARG A 78 9.89 0.12 11.39
CA ARG A 78 9.24 0.48 12.64
C ARG A 78 8.27 1.63 12.40
N LEU A 79 7.04 1.44 12.84
CA LEU A 79 6.00 2.46 12.95
C LEU A 79 5.96 2.96 14.39
N THR A 80 5.74 4.26 14.58
CA THR A 80 5.67 4.87 15.92
C THR A 80 4.36 4.55 16.65
N ALA A 81 3.30 4.29 15.89
CA ALA A 81 2.00 3.86 16.37
C ALA A 81 1.34 2.93 15.33
N PRO A 82 0.29 2.18 15.70
CA PRO A 82 -0.50 1.43 14.73
C PRO A 82 -1.14 2.36 13.71
N VAL A 83 -1.09 1.99 12.44
CA VAL A 83 -1.56 2.82 11.32
C VAL A 83 -2.68 2.12 10.57
N THR A 84 -3.76 2.84 10.25
CA THR A 84 -4.84 2.30 9.42
C THR A 84 -4.51 2.55 7.95
N VAL A 85 -4.66 1.50 7.14
CA VAL A 85 -4.40 1.51 5.71
C VAL A 85 -5.55 0.85 4.98
N THR A 86 -6.14 1.55 4.01
CA THR A 86 -7.16 1.01 3.11
C THR A 86 -6.54 0.69 1.77
N LEU A 87 -6.83 -0.49 1.24
CA LEU A 87 -6.39 -0.97 -0.07
C LEU A 87 -7.61 -1.13 -0.96
N GLN A 88 -7.63 -0.48 -2.12
CA GLN A 88 -8.70 -0.62 -3.10
C GLN A 88 -8.14 -0.97 -4.47
N GLY A 89 -8.66 -2.00 -5.11
CA GLY A 89 -8.29 -2.38 -6.48
C GLY A 89 -8.85 -3.74 -6.86
N GLY A 90 -8.30 -4.36 -7.90
CA GLY A 90 -8.69 -5.72 -8.27
C GLY A 90 -8.41 -6.73 -7.16
N TYR A 91 -9.24 -7.78 -7.04
CA TYR A 91 -9.09 -8.81 -5.99
C TYR A 91 -7.66 -9.36 -5.87
N TRP A 92 -7.12 -9.82 -7.00
CA TRP A 92 -5.76 -10.33 -7.08
C TRP A 92 -4.73 -9.26 -6.69
N ALA A 93 -4.91 -8.02 -7.14
CA ALA A 93 -3.99 -6.93 -6.91
C ALA A 93 -3.92 -6.56 -5.42
N VAL A 94 -5.07 -6.47 -4.77
CA VAL A 94 -5.20 -6.17 -3.34
C VAL A 94 -4.60 -7.29 -2.49
N ASP A 95 -4.89 -8.56 -2.80
CA ASP A 95 -4.27 -9.69 -2.09
C ASP A 95 -2.75 -9.72 -2.29
N GLN A 96 -2.30 -9.33 -3.49
CA GLN A 96 -0.88 -9.23 -3.82
C GLN A 96 -0.18 -8.12 -3.01
N LEU A 97 -0.74 -6.93 -2.94
CA LEU A 97 -0.21 -5.83 -2.15
C LEU A 97 -0.19 -6.17 -0.65
N CYS A 98 -1.28 -6.78 -0.16
CA CYS A 98 -1.40 -7.24 1.22
C CYS A 98 -0.30 -8.25 1.60
N ALA A 99 0.05 -9.17 0.67
CA ALA A 99 1.17 -10.09 0.87
C ALA A 99 2.53 -9.36 0.96
N GLY A 100 2.73 -8.29 0.20
CA GLY A 100 3.94 -7.46 0.29
C GLY A 100 4.05 -6.71 1.61
N LEU A 101 2.93 -6.17 2.12
CA LEU A 101 2.89 -5.51 3.44
C LEU A 101 3.20 -6.49 4.58
N LYS A 102 2.71 -7.73 4.50
CA LYS A 102 2.99 -8.79 5.49
C LYS A 102 4.48 -9.16 5.60
N ALA A 103 5.28 -8.86 4.59
CA ALA A 103 6.73 -9.10 4.64
C ALA A 103 7.47 -8.09 5.56
N ALA A 104 6.94 -6.87 5.70
CA ALA A 104 7.60 -5.79 6.45
C ALA A 104 6.85 -5.36 7.73
N PHE A 105 5.56 -5.66 7.83
CA PHE A 105 4.69 -5.23 8.94
C PHE A 105 3.83 -6.38 9.46
N VAL A 106 3.35 -6.25 10.69
CA VAL A 106 2.22 -7.05 11.17
C VAL A 106 0.95 -6.46 10.57
N VAL A 107 0.21 -7.25 9.82
CA VAL A 107 -1.02 -6.84 9.14
C VAL A 107 -2.21 -7.47 9.83
N HIS A 108 -3.12 -6.64 10.35
CA HIS A 108 -4.42 -7.07 10.86
C HIS A 108 -5.51 -6.59 9.90
N ILE A 109 -6.41 -7.49 9.49
CA ILE A 109 -7.55 -7.11 8.64
C ILE A 109 -8.67 -6.61 9.55
N LEU A 110 -9.09 -5.36 9.38
CA LEU A 110 -10.19 -4.76 10.13
C LEU A 110 -11.53 -4.95 9.41
N GLY A 111 -11.52 -4.87 8.08
CA GLY A 111 -12.70 -5.01 7.25
C GLY A 111 -12.37 -5.34 5.80
N THR A 112 -13.33 -5.95 5.11
CA THR A 112 -13.24 -6.22 3.67
C THR A 112 -14.57 -5.91 3.01
N ALA A 113 -14.57 -5.09 1.97
CA ALA A 113 -15.71 -4.88 1.09
C ALA A 113 -15.36 -5.40 -0.31
N ALA A 114 -16.30 -6.06 -0.96
CA ALA A 114 -16.09 -6.81 -2.19
C ALA A 114 -17.21 -6.44 -3.17
N GLY A 115 -16.86 -5.93 -4.34
CA GLY A 115 -17.74 -5.70 -5.47
C GLY A 115 -17.56 -6.76 -6.56
N ASP A 116 -18.22 -6.57 -7.71
CA ASP A 116 -18.14 -7.51 -8.85
C ASP A 116 -16.73 -7.64 -9.44
N GLN A 117 -15.92 -6.59 -9.41
CA GLN A 117 -14.58 -6.56 -10.01
C GLN A 117 -13.50 -6.00 -9.08
N GLU A 118 -13.90 -5.28 -8.04
CA GLU A 118 -13.01 -4.58 -7.13
C GLU A 118 -13.20 -5.09 -5.70
N LYS A 119 -12.13 -4.97 -4.92
CA LYS A 119 -12.08 -5.31 -3.50
C LYS A 119 -11.46 -4.14 -2.77
N GLU A 120 -12.06 -3.81 -1.64
CA GLU A 120 -11.52 -2.90 -0.65
C GLU A 120 -11.18 -3.70 0.61
N VAL A 121 -10.01 -3.44 1.19
CA VAL A 121 -9.59 -4.05 2.45
C VAL A 121 -9.05 -2.97 3.36
N GLU A 122 -9.69 -2.84 4.53
CA GLU A 122 -9.18 -2.02 5.61
C GLU A 122 -8.24 -2.86 6.48
N LEU A 123 -7.03 -2.36 6.66
CA LEU A 123 -5.94 -3.00 7.39
C LEU A 123 -5.46 -2.09 8.52
N ARG A 124 -4.96 -2.71 9.58
CA ARG A 124 -4.15 -2.06 10.60
C ARG A 124 -2.74 -2.63 10.55
N LEU A 125 -1.78 -1.75 10.29
CA LEU A 125 -0.37 -2.06 10.27
C LEU A 125 0.26 -1.78 11.63
N GLU A 126 1.07 -2.71 12.10
CA GLU A 126 1.89 -2.56 13.29
C GLU A 126 3.35 -2.92 13.01
N THR A 127 4.25 -2.43 13.85
CA THR A 127 5.68 -2.74 13.75
C THR A 127 5.90 -4.25 13.83
N LEU A 128 6.48 -4.81 12.77
CA LEU A 128 6.99 -6.17 12.82
C LEU A 128 8.18 -6.20 13.77
N ARG A 129 8.02 -6.85 14.93
CA ARG A 129 9.14 -7.09 15.83
C ARG A 129 10.08 -8.06 15.12
N GLN A 130 11.18 -7.55 14.58
CA GLN A 130 12.27 -8.42 14.17
C GLN A 130 12.76 -9.19 15.40
N PRO A 131 12.92 -10.52 15.33
CA PRO A 131 13.71 -11.21 16.31
C PRO A 131 15.10 -10.58 16.26
N VAL A 132 15.54 -10.02 17.39
CA VAL A 132 16.94 -9.61 17.54
C VAL A 132 17.76 -10.85 17.25
N THR A 133 18.43 -10.89 16.10
CA THR A 133 19.60 -11.75 15.91
C THR A 133 20.65 -11.18 16.84
N LYS A 134 20.58 -11.61 18.10
CA LYS A 134 21.62 -11.39 19.09
C LYS A 134 22.87 -11.99 18.48
N GLY A 135 23.81 -11.11 18.11
CA GLY A 135 25.08 -11.50 17.52
C GLY A 135 25.70 -12.65 18.31
N ALA A 136 26.06 -13.71 17.59
CA ALA A 136 26.98 -14.70 18.13
C ALA A 136 28.41 -14.14 18.01
N PRO A 137 29.27 -14.38 19.02
CA PRO A 137 30.59 -13.76 19.18
C PRO A 137 31.61 -14.18 18.13
#